data_AF-A0A3D3UYS1-F1
#
_entry.id   AF-A0A3D3UYS1-F1
#
_cell.length_a   1.000
_cell.length_b   1.000
_cell.length_c   1.000
_cell.angle_alpha   90.00
_cell.angle_beta   90.00
_cell.angle_gamma   90.00
#
_symmetry.space_group_name_H-M   'P 1'
#
loop_
_entity.id
_entity.type
_entity.pdbx_description
1 polymer ?
#
loop_
_entity_poly.entity_id
_entity_poly.type
_entity_poly.pdbx_seq_one_letter_code
_entity_poly.pdbx_strand_id
1 'polypeptide(L)'
;MKMVLFVFVLAIVSTAGAEIIYVDADAPTGGRNGLRADGQTWGTAYKYLQDGLGASISGDQIWVADGIYKPDANTGNSTGTGDRFATFELKNGVAIKGGYAGFGEPDPNARDIEVYETVLSGDLLGNDRQAFANNYENSYHVVTGSGANDTAVLDGFIITA
;
A
#
# COMPACT_ATOMS: atom_id res chain seq x y z
N MET A 1 -20.30 -50.98 -21.03
CA MET A 1 -19.05 -50.27 -20.74
C MET A 1 -19.41 -49.04 -19.91
N LYS A 2 -19.09 -49.00 -18.61
CA LYS A 2 -19.36 -47.83 -17.74
C LYS A 2 -18.08 -47.01 -17.67
N MET A 3 -18.11 -45.78 -18.19
CA MET A 3 -16.99 -44.84 -18.15
C MET A 3 -17.02 -44.12 -16.80
N VAL A 4 -15.99 -44.32 -15.98
CA VAL A 4 -15.82 -43.62 -14.71
C VAL A 4 -14.95 -42.39 -14.97
N LEU A 5 -15.50 -41.20 -14.72
CA LEU A 5 -14.80 -39.92 -14.83
C LEU A 5 -14.08 -39.65 -13.50
N PHE A 6 -12.75 -39.57 -13.53
CA PHE A 6 -11.96 -39.09 -12.41
C PHE A 6 -11.80 -37.57 -12.52
N VAL A 7 -12.36 -36.84 -11.55
CA VAL A 7 -12.08 -35.40 -11.37
C VAL A 7 -10.84 -35.29 -10.49
N PHE A 8 -9.74 -34.80 -11.06
CA PHE A 8 -8.56 -34.41 -10.29
C PHE A 8 -8.79 -33.00 -9.75
N VAL A 9 -8.99 -32.88 -8.44
CA VAL A 9 -8.92 -31.59 -7.74
C VAL A 9 -7.45 -31.35 -7.39
N LEU A 10 -6.81 -30.42 -8.10
CA LEU A 10 -5.48 -29.95 -7.75
C LEU A 10 -5.62 -28.94 -6.60
N ALA A 11 -5.34 -29.38 -5.37
CA ALA A 11 -5.18 -28.46 -4.25
C ALA A 11 -3.83 -27.75 -4.41
N ILE A 12 -3.85 -26.49 -4.84
CA ILE A 12 -2.68 -25.63 -4.74
C ILE A 12 -2.56 -25.23 -3.27
N VAL A 13 -1.60 -25.82 -2.57
CA VAL A 13 -1.23 -25.36 -1.23
C VAL A 13 -0.29 -24.17 -1.44
N SER A 14 -0.77 -22.94 -1.19
CA SER A 14 0.15 -21.82 -1.03
C SER A 14 0.89 -22.03 0.29
N THR A 15 2.20 -22.19 0.21
CA THR A 15 3.04 -22.08 1.39
C THR A 15 3.04 -20.60 1.78
N ALA A 16 2.53 -20.26 2.97
CA ALA A 16 2.66 -18.92 3.53
C ALA A 16 4.16 -18.64 3.79
N GLY A 17 4.84 -18.12 2.77
CA GLY A 17 6.15 -17.49 2.87
C GLY A 17 5.99 -15.99 2.93
N ALA A 18 7.05 -15.27 3.29
CA ALA A 18 7.09 -13.82 3.17
C ALA A 18 6.77 -13.40 1.72
N GLU A 19 5.68 -12.66 1.52
CA GLU A 19 5.30 -12.13 0.21
C GLU A 19 5.71 -10.66 0.07
N ILE A 20 5.87 -10.20 -1.18
CA ILE A 20 6.02 -8.79 -1.51
C ILE A 20 4.67 -8.30 -2.03
N ILE A 21 4.09 -7.34 -1.32
CA ILE A 21 2.86 -6.64 -1.69
C ILE A 21 3.25 -5.32 -2.35
N TYR A 22 2.77 -5.08 -3.56
CA TYR A 22 3.04 -3.87 -4.31
C TYR A 22 1.93 -2.83 -4.12
N VAL A 23 2.32 -1.60 -3.84
CA VAL A 23 1.43 -0.45 -3.67
C VAL A 23 1.93 0.69 -4.54
N ASP A 24 1.03 1.33 -5.30
CA ASP A 24 1.41 2.34 -6.28
C ASP A 24 0.24 3.29 -6.57
N ALA A 25 0.44 4.58 -6.29
CA ALA A 25 -0.58 5.61 -6.46
C ALA A 25 -1.01 5.77 -7.94
N ASP A 26 -0.16 5.41 -8.89
CA ASP A 26 -0.39 5.47 -10.33
C ASP A 26 -0.84 4.13 -10.94
N ALA A 27 -0.97 3.08 -10.13
CA ALA A 27 -1.54 1.82 -10.58
C ALA A 27 -2.96 1.99 -11.18
N PRO A 28 -3.31 1.22 -12.23
CA PRO A 28 -4.64 1.28 -12.83
C PRO A 28 -5.73 0.91 -11.83
N THR A 29 -6.80 1.72 -11.77
CA THR A 29 -7.96 1.43 -10.91
C THR A 29 -8.52 0.06 -11.24
N GLY A 30 -8.56 -0.81 -10.24
CA GLY A 30 -9.10 -2.16 -10.38
C GLY A 30 -8.14 -3.16 -11.02
N GLY A 31 -6.87 -2.80 -11.31
CA GLY A 31 -5.83 -3.66 -11.87
C GLY A 31 -5.69 -3.61 -13.40
N ARG A 32 -4.58 -4.13 -13.94
CA ARG A 32 -4.26 -4.07 -15.38
C ARG A 32 -4.93 -5.16 -16.20
N ASN A 33 -5.34 -4.83 -17.43
CA ASN A 33 -5.89 -5.78 -18.42
C ASN A 33 -7.11 -6.59 -17.92
N GLY A 34 -7.94 -5.99 -17.05
CA GLY A 34 -9.11 -6.65 -16.46
C GLY A 34 -8.81 -7.61 -15.31
N LEU A 35 -7.54 -7.72 -14.89
CA LEU A 35 -7.17 -8.35 -13.62
C LEU A 35 -7.53 -7.43 -12.47
N ARG A 36 -7.83 -8.00 -11.31
CA ARG A 36 -8.10 -7.24 -10.07
C ARG A 36 -6.79 -6.70 -9.49
N ALA A 37 -6.85 -5.57 -8.79
CA ALA A 37 -5.77 -5.14 -7.91
C ALA A 37 -5.67 -6.12 -6.73
N ASP A 38 -4.57 -6.86 -6.67
CA ASP A 38 -4.30 -7.89 -5.68
C ASP A 38 -2.93 -7.74 -5.01
N GLY A 39 -2.15 -6.72 -5.39
CA GLY A 39 -0.85 -6.43 -4.81
C GLY A 39 0.24 -7.42 -5.18
N GLN A 40 0.04 -8.37 -6.11
CA GLN A 40 1.05 -9.40 -6.42
C GLN A 40 2.13 -8.94 -7.42
N THR A 41 1.87 -7.86 -8.18
CA THR A 41 2.82 -7.27 -9.13
C THR A 41 2.59 -5.76 -9.20
N TRP A 42 3.54 -4.99 -9.75
CA TRP A 42 3.30 -3.58 -10.08
C TRP A 42 2.08 -3.36 -10.99
N GLY A 43 1.79 -4.28 -11.92
CA GLY A 43 0.62 -4.18 -12.80
C GLY A 43 -0.72 -4.44 -12.11
N THR A 44 -0.71 -5.07 -10.93
CA THR A 44 -1.88 -5.36 -10.11
C THR A 44 -1.74 -4.76 -8.70
N ALA A 45 -0.86 -3.76 -8.55
CA ALA A 45 -0.57 -3.12 -7.28
C ALA A 45 -1.83 -2.49 -6.68
N TYR A 46 -1.88 -2.44 -5.35
CA TYR A 46 -2.89 -1.65 -4.67
C TYR A 46 -2.63 -0.17 -4.88
N LYS A 47 -3.67 0.60 -5.22
CA LYS A 47 -3.54 2.05 -5.39
C LYS A 47 -3.31 2.78 -4.07
N TYR A 48 -3.83 2.21 -2.97
CA TYR A 48 -3.83 2.82 -1.66
C TYR A 48 -3.02 1.97 -0.69
N LEU A 49 -2.14 2.61 0.08
CA LEU A 49 -1.34 1.92 1.10
C LEU A 49 -2.22 1.26 2.18
N GLN A 50 -3.39 1.82 2.46
CA GLN A 50 -4.33 1.24 3.41
C GLN A 50 -4.81 -0.16 2.99
N ASP A 51 -5.01 -0.38 1.68
CA ASP A 51 -5.41 -1.69 1.14
C ASP A 51 -4.24 -2.70 1.25
N GLY A 52 -3.01 -2.28 0.93
CA GLY A 52 -1.82 -3.10 1.09
C GLY A 52 -1.54 -3.48 2.56
N LEU A 53 -1.73 -2.55 3.48
CA LEU A 53 -1.66 -2.82 4.93
C LEU A 53 -2.76 -3.75 5.42
N GLY A 54 -3.96 -3.65 4.86
CA GLY A 54 -5.07 -4.56 5.15
C GLY A 54 -4.80 -5.99 4.67
N ALA A 55 -4.11 -6.14 3.53
CA ALA A 55 -3.77 -7.44 2.95
C ALA A 55 -2.56 -8.12 3.63
N SER A 56 -1.63 -7.35 4.20
CA SER A 56 -0.38 -7.89 4.75
C SER A 56 -0.57 -8.76 6.01
N ILE A 57 0.34 -9.69 6.21
CA ILE A 57 0.49 -10.46 7.45
C ILE A 57 1.96 -10.45 7.90
N SER A 58 2.22 -10.91 9.12
CA SER A 58 3.57 -11.00 9.65
C SER A 58 4.45 -11.88 8.76
N GLY A 59 5.60 -11.34 8.34
CA GLY A 59 6.50 -11.90 7.35
C GLY A 59 6.57 -11.09 6.06
N ASP A 60 5.53 -10.32 5.73
CA ASP A 60 5.42 -9.64 4.45
C ASP A 60 6.25 -8.35 4.36
N GLN A 61 6.56 -7.98 3.12
CA GLN A 61 7.04 -6.66 2.77
C GLN A 61 6.01 -5.96 1.90
N ILE A 62 5.83 -4.66 2.12
CA ILE A 62 5.03 -3.79 1.26
C ILE A 62 6.02 -2.86 0.55
N TRP A 63 6.13 -2.99 -0.77
CA TRP A 63 6.93 -2.11 -1.62
C TRP A 63 6.01 -1.04 -2.19
N VAL A 64 6.32 0.21 -1.88
CA VAL A 64 5.48 1.38 -2.18
C VAL A 64 6.21 2.25 -3.20
N ALA A 65 5.54 2.50 -4.32
CA ALA A 65 6.04 3.39 -5.36
C ALA A 65 6.07 4.85 -4.90
N ASP A 66 6.61 5.74 -5.73
CA ASP A 66 6.51 7.16 -5.53
C ASP A 66 5.05 7.64 -5.51
N GLY A 67 4.85 8.81 -4.90
CA GLY A 67 3.54 9.45 -4.81
C GLY A 67 3.10 9.75 -3.38
N ILE A 68 1.86 10.23 -3.25
CA ILE A 68 1.29 10.72 -2.00
C ILE A 68 0.19 9.78 -1.54
N TYR A 69 0.34 9.25 -0.33
CA TYR A 69 -0.59 8.33 0.29
C TYR A 69 -1.23 8.97 1.53
N LYS A 70 -2.56 8.92 1.59
CA LYS A 70 -3.36 9.43 2.71
C LYS A 70 -3.96 8.27 3.49
N PRO A 71 -3.96 8.33 4.83
CA PRO A 71 -4.38 7.21 5.66
C PRO A 71 -5.89 6.95 5.63
N ASP A 72 -6.69 7.94 5.20
CA ASP A 72 -8.14 7.84 5.10
C ASP A 72 -8.63 7.37 3.72
N ALA A 73 -7.71 7.10 2.79
CA ALA A 73 -8.01 6.71 1.41
C ALA A 73 -7.81 5.20 1.20
N ASN A 74 -8.78 4.57 0.54
CA ASN A 74 -8.75 3.16 0.15
C ASN A 74 -9.62 2.90 -1.08
N THR A 75 -9.64 1.67 -1.59
CA THR A 75 -10.45 1.32 -2.78
C THR A 75 -11.95 1.63 -2.60
N GLY A 76 -12.47 1.58 -1.38
CA GLY A 76 -13.86 1.95 -1.08
C GLY A 76 -14.10 3.46 -0.94
N ASN A 77 -13.05 4.25 -0.67
CA ASN A 77 -13.11 5.69 -0.42
C ASN A 77 -11.92 6.38 -1.10
N SER A 78 -11.96 6.44 -2.44
CA SER A 78 -10.83 6.91 -3.25
C SER A 78 -10.45 8.37 -3.02
N THR A 79 -11.37 9.19 -2.51
CA THR A 79 -11.17 10.61 -2.19
C THR A 79 -10.88 10.85 -0.71
N GLY A 80 -10.69 9.80 0.08
CA GLY A 80 -10.60 9.89 1.54
C GLY A 80 -12.00 9.91 2.20
N THR A 81 -12.05 9.49 3.46
CA THR A 81 -13.24 9.56 4.31
C THR A 81 -13.34 10.86 5.10
N GLY A 82 -12.24 11.62 5.23
CA GLY A 82 -12.09 12.74 6.15
C GLY A 82 -11.96 12.33 7.62
N ASP A 83 -11.76 11.04 7.90
CA ASP A 83 -11.56 10.56 9.27
C ASP A 83 -10.16 10.94 9.78
N ARG A 84 -10.12 11.90 10.70
CA ARG A 84 -8.89 12.41 11.32
C ARG A 84 -8.18 11.39 12.22
N PHE A 85 -8.85 10.29 12.57
CA PHE A 85 -8.26 9.19 13.32
C PHE A 85 -7.64 8.12 12.41
N ALA A 86 -7.88 8.20 11.09
CA ALA A 86 -7.25 7.31 10.14
C ALA A 86 -5.72 7.50 10.17
N THR A 87 -5.01 6.38 10.17
CA THR A 87 -3.56 6.31 10.30
C THR A 87 -3.02 5.09 9.55
N PHE A 88 -1.76 5.16 9.12
CA PHE A 88 -0.99 3.99 8.71
C PHE A 88 -0.46 3.30 9.97
N GLU A 89 -1.13 2.22 10.38
CA GLU A 89 -0.74 1.43 11.55
C GLU A 89 0.42 0.48 11.22
N LEU A 90 1.52 0.60 11.97
CA LEU A 90 2.67 -0.29 11.90
C LEU A 90 2.33 -1.66 12.51
N LYS A 91 2.63 -2.73 11.77
CA LYS A 91 2.35 -4.12 12.17
C LYS A 91 3.66 -4.86 12.42
N ASN A 92 3.73 -5.61 13.53
CA ASN A 92 4.88 -6.45 13.83
C ASN A 92 5.08 -7.51 12.73
N GLY A 93 6.32 -7.66 12.30
CA GLY A 93 6.74 -8.56 11.22
C GLY A 93 6.42 -8.05 9.82
N VAL A 94 5.88 -6.84 9.67
CA VAL A 94 5.62 -6.22 8.35
C VAL A 94 6.63 -5.10 8.12
N ALA A 95 7.29 -5.15 6.97
CA ALA A 95 8.14 -4.05 6.52
C ALA A 95 7.47 -3.24 5.41
N ILE A 96 7.32 -1.95 5.61
CA ILE A 96 6.79 -1.01 4.63
C ILE A 96 7.97 -0.20 4.08
N LYS A 97 8.17 -0.22 2.76
CA LYS A 97 9.33 0.37 2.10
C LYS A 97 8.89 1.26 0.94
N GLY A 98 9.12 2.56 1.09
CA GLY A 98 8.98 3.55 0.02
C GLY A 98 10.24 3.66 -0.83
N GLY A 99 10.20 4.50 -1.86
CA GLY A 99 11.33 4.78 -2.73
C GLY A 99 11.36 3.97 -4.03
N TYR A 100 10.27 3.30 -4.42
CA TYR A 100 10.26 2.46 -5.63
C TYR A 100 9.72 3.19 -6.86
N ALA A 101 10.25 2.86 -8.03
CA ALA A 101 9.84 3.44 -9.31
C ALA A 101 8.41 3.07 -9.73
N GLY A 102 7.98 1.84 -9.45
CA GLY A 102 6.59 1.44 -9.66
C GLY A 102 6.16 1.21 -11.11
N PHE A 103 4.85 1.17 -11.29
CA PHE A 103 4.15 0.82 -12.51
C PHE A 103 4.37 1.85 -13.61
N GLY A 104 4.82 1.37 -14.77
CA GLY A 104 5.01 2.21 -15.97
C GLY A 104 6.46 2.60 -16.20
N GLU A 105 7.31 2.45 -15.20
CA GLU A 105 8.74 2.71 -15.32
C GLU A 105 9.51 1.57 -16.03
N PRO A 106 10.67 1.86 -16.66
CA PRO A 106 11.48 0.84 -17.33
C PRO A 106 12.00 -0.25 -16.40
N ASP A 107 12.36 0.12 -15.17
CA ASP A 107 12.65 -0.81 -14.07
C ASP A 107 11.77 -0.47 -12.86
N PRO A 108 10.56 -1.06 -12.77
CA PRO A 108 9.64 -0.83 -11.66
C PRO A 108 10.20 -1.16 -10.27
N ASN A 109 11.22 -2.03 -10.20
CA ASN A 109 11.85 -2.42 -8.94
C ASN A 109 13.04 -1.53 -8.56
N ALA A 110 13.42 -0.56 -9.39
CA ALA A 110 14.44 0.41 -9.04
C ALA A 110 14.02 1.13 -7.76
N ARG A 111 14.90 1.09 -6.75
CA ARG A 111 14.67 1.75 -5.47
C ARG A 111 15.71 2.82 -5.24
N ASP A 112 15.24 4.05 -5.16
CA ASP A 112 16.03 5.25 -4.86
C ASP A 112 15.12 6.25 -4.15
N ILE A 113 15.38 6.48 -2.87
CA ILE A 113 14.52 7.30 -2.01
C ILE A 113 14.62 8.80 -2.32
N GLU A 114 15.65 9.23 -3.05
CA GLU A 114 15.81 10.62 -3.48
C GLU A 114 15.11 10.88 -4.82
N VAL A 115 15.00 9.85 -5.67
CA VAL A 115 14.37 9.96 -7.00
C VAL A 115 12.88 9.63 -6.95
N TYR A 116 12.50 8.57 -6.23
CA TYR A 116 11.12 8.05 -6.19
C TYR A 116 10.49 8.37 -4.83
N GLU A 117 10.28 9.65 -4.56
CA GLU A 117 9.80 10.12 -3.26
C GLU A 117 8.42 9.53 -2.93
N THR A 118 8.34 8.78 -1.84
CA THR A 118 7.08 8.26 -1.29
C THR A 118 6.68 9.08 -0.06
N VAL A 119 5.53 9.74 -0.14
CA VAL A 119 5.03 10.65 0.89
C VAL A 119 3.82 10.05 1.61
N LEU A 120 3.90 9.96 2.93
CA LEU A 120 2.73 9.74 3.79
C LEU A 120 2.24 11.10 4.27
N SER A 121 1.02 11.48 3.89
CA SER A 121 0.49 12.82 4.15
C SER A 121 -0.74 12.77 5.06
N GLY A 122 -0.74 13.65 6.06
CA GLY A 122 -1.89 13.90 6.93
C GLY A 122 -2.88 14.93 6.39
N ASP A 123 -2.50 15.68 5.34
CA ASP A 123 -3.35 16.65 4.65
C ASP A 123 -4.44 15.93 3.87
N LEU A 124 -5.52 15.59 4.57
CA LEU A 124 -6.61 14.78 4.05
C LEU A 124 -7.29 15.47 2.86
N LEU A 125 -7.41 16.80 2.87
CA LEU A 125 -8.05 17.56 1.79
C LEU A 125 -7.08 18.04 0.70
N GLY A 126 -5.76 17.92 0.89
CA GLY A 126 -4.75 18.37 -0.07
C GLY A 126 -4.66 19.89 -0.20
N ASN A 127 -5.06 20.64 0.83
CA ASN A 127 -5.25 22.09 0.82
C ASN A 127 -4.19 22.86 1.60
N ASP A 128 -3.17 22.20 2.17
CA ASP A 128 -2.15 22.82 3.03
C ASP A 128 -0.98 23.48 2.28
N ARG A 129 -1.32 24.16 1.17
CA ARG A 129 -0.36 24.85 0.30
C ARG A 129 -0.12 26.30 0.76
N GLN A 130 0.49 27.13 -0.09
CA GLN A 130 0.97 28.49 0.19
C GLN A 130 -0.09 29.52 0.67
N ALA A 131 -1.34 29.11 0.93
CA ALA A 131 -2.40 29.90 1.55
C ALA A 131 -3.09 29.15 2.70
N PHE A 132 -2.33 28.35 3.44
CA PHE A 132 -2.79 27.56 4.58
C PHE A 132 -3.56 28.40 5.60
N ALA A 133 -4.83 28.06 5.81
CA ALA A 133 -5.69 28.74 6.77
C ALA A 133 -5.69 28.05 8.14
N ASN A 134 -5.68 26.72 8.17
CA ASN A 134 -5.66 25.86 9.36
C ASN A 134 -5.56 24.37 8.93
N ASN A 135 -5.34 23.48 9.90
CA ASN A 135 -5.28 22.01 9.76
C ASN A 135 -6.40 21.30 10.57
N TYR A 136 -7.60 21.89 10.61
CA TYR A 136 -8.74 21.30 11.34
C TYR A 136 -9.27 19.99 10.73
N GLU A 137 -8.81 19.63 9.55
CA GLU A 137 -9.14 18.47 8.74
C GLU A 137 -8.03 17.42 8.76
N ASN A 138 -6.77 17.78 9.05
CA ASN A 138 -5.66 16.84 8.95
C ASN A 138 -5.78 15.71 9.96
N SER A 139 -5.20 14.57 9.60
CA SER A 139 -5.01 13.46 10.54
C SER A 139 -4.29 13.91 11.80
N TYR A 140 -4.73 13.41 12.95
CA TYR A 140 -4.00 13.64 14.21
C TYR A 140 -2.65 12.93 14.21
N HIS A 141 -2.60 11.73 13.59
CA HIS A 141 -1.40 10.92 13.46
C HIS A 141 -1.37 10.26 12.08
N VAL A 142 -0.39 10.61 11.25
CA VAL A 142 -0.20 9.99 9.93
C VAL A 142 0.21 8.53 10.06
N VAL A 143 1.10 8.23 11.01
CA VAL A 143 1.58 6.88 11.31
C VAL A 143 1.41 6.60 12.80
N THR A 144 0.96 5.40 13.14
CA THR A 144 0.88 4.91 14.53
C THR A 144 1.56 3.56 14.64
N GLY A 145 2.03 3.20 15.84
CA GLY A 145 2.71 1.93 16.10
C GLY A 145 2.52 1.46 17.54
N SER A 146 1.31 1.61 18.08
CA SER A 146 1.03 1.23 19.47
C SER A 146 1.22 -0.29 19.65
N GLY A 147 2.20 -0.69 20.44
CA GLY A 147 2.55 -2.12 20.61
C GLY A 147 3.41 -2.70 19.49
N ALA A 148 3.93 -1.86 18.59
CA ALA A 148 4.94 -2.27 17.62
C ALA A 148 6.29 -2.54 18.33
N ASN A 149 7.04 -3.50 17.80
CA ASN A 149 8.41 -3.84 18.21
C ASN A 149 9.37 -3.61 17.01
N ASP A 150 10.62 -4.03 17.17
CA ASP A 150 11.69 -3.86 16.18
C ASP A 150 11.46 -4.60 14.85
N THR A 151 10.44 -5.46 14.76
CA THR A 151 10.07 -6.14 13.52
C THR A 151 9.08 -5.36 12.66
N ALA A 152 8.50 -4.27 13.18
CA ALA A 152 7.71 -3.34 12.38
C ALA A 152 8.64 -2.32 11.74
N VAL A 153 8.71 -2.29 10.40
CA VAL A 153 9.66 -1.44 9.67
C VAL A 153 8.92 -0.42 8.82
N LEU A 154 9.37 0.83 8.89
CA LEU A 154 9.00 1.92 7.98
C LEU A 154 10.29 2.53 7.43
N ASP A 155 10.52 2.43 6.13
CA ASP A 155 11.79 2.78 5.48
C ASP A 155 11.54 3.54 4.17
N GLY A 156 12.22 4.68 3.99
CA GLY A 156 12.21 5.43 2.72
C GLY A 156 10.96 6.27 2.50
N PHE A 157 10.39 6.84 3.57
CA PHE A 157 9.21 7.71 3.48
C PHE A 157 9.52 9.13 3.95
N ILE A 158 8.89 10.09 3.28
CA ILE A 158 8.69 11.45 3.78
C ILE A 158 7.34 11.46 4.51
N ILE A 159 7.29 11.97 5.73
CA ILE A 159 6.05 12.11 6.49
C ILE A 159 5.71 13.59 6.61
N THR A 160 4.52 13.96 6.17
CA THR A 160 4.04 15.36 6.17
C THR A 160 2.70 15.49 6.87
N ALA A 161 2.41 16.70 7.33
CA ALA A 161 1.14 17.03 7.96
C ALA A 161 -0.03 16.90 7.01
#